data_AF-A0A8T4JNP5-F1
#
_entry.id   AF-A0A8T4JNP5-F1
#
_cell.length_a   1.000
_cell.length_b   1.000
_cell.length_c   1.000
_cell.angle_alpha   90.00
_cell.angle_beta   90.00
_cell.angle_gamma   90.00
#
_symmetry.space_group_name_H-M   'P 1'
#
loop_
_entity.id
_entity.type
_entity.pdbx_description
1 polymer ?
#
loop_
_entity_poly.entity_id
_entity_poly.type
_entity_poly.pdbx_seq_one_letter_code
_entity_poly.pdbx_strand_id
1 'polypeptide(L)'
;MPDWLDMFIGLITSKKRQFISLGIGLLAIFLGVLYENKIEWLLILAVVCFFIAYLIEKNEKYSKRTKFYFKSKKFSKEAENIFIKAKNEGGHIFSTHVRPKTDSVDKDHAVKHLSQTDNTVFFDRLIFLEDREEEKKFIKGTLKGFDKNVTSKVHYIKDTLILPLITWRVIPRVNFILYNLGNEYISLLGFGKLITADEDNNENKEKSKKTDEDELNFGIKTCDKRVFDLLKSYFINLTSNENHVGTISEIGKIKDDDDLFLPPKVQAILSKLQIFGDNCSDILHIGIFGKLAIRLNGLQKVGNWEDHDSDIDIMVIVKGGSVKITEEEINKKFNNKNTNVVWGHDEDYFYFYRTEDKITLDFQIKPKGNKYYEDNSLLGTSIFANYYTLYSSDEPFLHNLIELPHGISEQKRFELLVTDKKGLNEFKLKYKEHSTSVDPRRIISLTLKNLYWGFTGTRPPYEEISKEFLKDRWGEIFPKTDYKRTMAILEMKKEKLDKETNLYEFVNNLLDDAINYSNSKNAQ
;
A
#
# COMPACT_ATOMS: atom_id res chain seq x y z
N MET A 1 -7.20 66.18 15.14
CA MET A 1 -7.21 66.19 13.66
C MET A 1 -8.66 66.12 13.23
N PRO A 2 -9.10 66.85 12.19
CA PRO A 2 -10.52 66.84 11.85
C PRO A 2 -10.88 65.52 11.14
N ASP A 3 -11.97 64.89 11.57
CA ASP A 3 -12.41 63.53 11.19
C ASP A 3 -12.56 63.29 9.67
N TRP A 4 -12.68 64.36 8.89
CA TRP A 4 -12.73 64.27 7.43
C TRP A 4 -11.37 63.90 6.81
N LEU A 5 -10.24 64.20 7.46
CA LEU A 5 -8.90 63.90 6.94
C LEU A 5 -8.61 62.40 7.02
N ASP A 6 -9.01 61.74 8.12
CA ASP A 6 -8.86 60.29 8.28
C ASP A 6 -9.86 59.52 7.40
N MET A 7 -11.06 60.06 7.17
CA MET A 7 -12.00 59.52 6.19
C MET A 7 -11.47 59.65 4.76
N PHE A 8 -10.80 60.76 4.44
CA PHE A 8 -10.18 60.99 3.13
C PHE A 8 -8.95 60.10 2.91
N ILE A 9 -8.11 59.93 3.93
CA ILE A 9 -6.97 58.99 3.90
C ILE A 9 -7.46 57.54 3.84
N GLY A 10 -8.57 57.19 4.51
CA GLY A 10 -9.25 55.89 4.43
C GLY A 10 -9.86 55.59 3.06
N LEU A 11 -10.43 56.60 2.41
CA LEU A 11 -10.91 56.52 1.02
C LEU A 11 -9.75 56.40 0.02
N ILE A 12 -8.66 57.12 0.21
CA ILE A 12 -7.46 57.03 -0.62
C ILE A 12 -6.77 55.67 -0.46
N THR A 13 -6.70 55.13 0.75
CA THR A 13 -6.08 53.82 1.00
C THR A 13 -6.92 52.65 0.49
N SER A 14 -8.26 52.73 0.56
CA SER A 14 -9.17 51.69 0.02
C SER A 14 -9.41 51.80 -1.49
N LYS A 15 -9.30 52.99 -2.10
CA LYS A 15 -9.54 53.25 -3.53
C LYS A 15 -8.32 53.85 -4.25
N LYS A 16 -7.12 53.43 -3.83
CA LYS A 16 -5.81 53.89 -4.35
C LYS A 16 -5.75 53.94 -5.89
N ARG A 17 -6.40 53.02 -6.60
CA ARG A 17 -6.38 52.94 -8.07
C ARG A 17 -7.32 53.92 -8.77
N GLN A 18 -8.50 54.20 -8.21
CA GLN A 18 -9.42 55.20 -8.79
C GLN A 18 -8.80 56.60 -8.67
N PHE A 19 -8.07 56.87 -7.59
CA PHE A 19 -7.31 58.11 -7.42
C PHE A 19 -6.07 58.20 -8.31
N ILE A 20 -5.38 57.10 -8.60
CA ILE A 20 -4.27 57.10 -9.58
C ILE A 20 -4.80 57.28 -11.01
N SER A 21 -5.92 56.66 -11.38
CA SER A 21 -6.57 56.86 -12.69
C SER A 21 -7.14 58.28 -12.83
N LEU A 22 -7.73 58.82 -11.76
CA LEU A 22 -8.18 60.22 -11.71
C LEU A 22 -6.98 61.16 -11.77
N GLY A 23 -5.89 60.86 -11.06
CA GLY A 23 -4.65 61.64 -11.06
C GLY A 23 -3.94 61.65 -12.41
N ILE A 24 -3.87 60.50 -13.09
CA ILE A 24 -3.34 60.39 -14.47
C ILE A 24 -4.27 61.11 -15.44
N GLY A 25 -5.59 60.98 -15.31
CA GLY A 25 -6.56 61.72 -16.13
C GLY A 25 -6.48 63.23 -15.95
N LEU A 26 -6.32 63.71 -14.71
CA LEU A 26 -6.14 65.13 -14.40
C LEU A 26 -4.80 65.67 -14.89
N LEU A 27 -3.72 64.89 -14.74
CA LEU A 27 -2.40 65.23 -15.28
C LEU A 27 -2.41 65.30 -16.81
N ALA A 28 -3.16 64.39 -17.45
CA ALA A 28 -3.31 64.31 -18.90
C ALA A 28 -4.15 65.49 -19.45
N ILE A 29 -5.24 65.87 -18.77
CA ILE A 29 -6.02 67.08 -19.08
C ILE A 29 -5.16 68.34 -18.88
N PHE A 30 -4.40 68.43 -17.79
CA PHE A 30 -3.50 69.55 -17.51
C PHE A 30 -2.40 69.70 -18.57
N LEU A 31 -1.80 68.59 -19.01
CA LEU A 31 -0.81 68.57 -20.09
C LEU A 31 -1.42 68.88 -21.47
N GLY A 32 -2.68 68.47 -21.72
CA GLY A 32 -3.42 68.82 -22.94
C GLY A 32 -3.81 70.30 -23.03
N VAL A 33 -4.10 70.94 -21.89
CA VAL A 33 -4.35 72.39 -21.81
C VAL A 33 -3.08 73.21 -22.01
N LEU A 34 -1.91 72.69 -21.60
CA LEU A 34 -0.60 73.34 -21.80
C LEU A 34 -0.08 73.25 -23.24
N TYR A 35 -0.54 72.29 -24.04
CA TYR A 35 -0.11 72.06 -25.43
C TYR A 35 -1.21 72.44 -26.42
N GLU A 36 -1.49 73.75 -26.52
CA GLU A 36 -2.34 74.40 -27.54
C GLU A 36 -3.44 73.53 -28.19
N ASN A 37 -4.50 73.24 -27.44
CA ASN A 37 -5.89 73.02 -27.88
C ASN A 37 -6.16 72.25 -29.20
N LYS A 38 -5.30 71.30 -29.59
CA LYS A 38 -5.56 70.44 -30.75
C LYS A 38 -6.37 69.22 -30.29
N ILE A 39 -7.65 69.20 -30.65
CA ILE A 39 -8.64 68.16 -30.34
C ILE A 39 -8.11 66.73 -30.63
N GLU A 40 -7.26 66.59 -31.63
CA GLU A 40 -6.58 65.34 -32.01
C GLU A 40 -5.74 64.76 -30.86
N TRP A 41 -5.03 65.60 -30.10
CA TRP A 41 -4.23 65.15 -28.96
C TRP A 41 -5.10 64.71 -27.78
N LEU A 42 -6.21 65.40 -27.51
CA LEU A 42 -7.20 64.99 -26.50
C LEU A 42 -7.80 63.62 -26.83
N LEU A 43 -8.11 63.36 -28.10
CA LEU A 43 -8.61 62.06 -28.57
C LEU A 43 -7.57 60.95 -28.42
N ILE A 44 -6.32 61.19 -28.82
CA ILE A 44 -5.22 60.23 -28.65
C ILE A 44 -5.04 59.91 -27.16
N LEU A 45 -5.09 60.92 -26.29
CA LEU A 45 -4.97 60.77 -24.84
C LEU A 45 -6.11 59.93 -24.25
N ALA A 46 -7.35 60.19 -24.66
CA ALA A 46 -8.52 59.43 -24.23
C ALA A 46 -8.42 57.95 -24.66
N VAL A 47 -7.96 57.69 -25.89
CA VAL A 47 -7.71 56.34 -26.40
C VAL A 47 -6.59 55.66 -25.60
N VAL A 48 -5.50 56.36 -25.28
CA VAL A 48 -4.40 55.84 -24.45
C VAL A 48 -4.87 55.53 -23.03
N CYS A 49 -5.66 56.40 -22.41
CA CYS A 49 -6.24 56.16 -21.08
C CYS A 49 -7.19 54.95 -21.09
N PHE A 50 -8.04 54.82 -22.11
CA PHE A 50 -8.91 53.66 -22.29
C PHE A 50 -8.10 52.38 -22.51
N PHE A 51 -7.04 52.44 -23.32
CA PHE A 51 -6.15 51.31 -23.57
C PHE A 51 -5.39 50.90 -22.31
N ILE A 52 -4.93 51.85 -21.50
CA ILE A 52 -4.30 51.59 -20.19
C ILE A 52 -5.32 50.98 -19.22
N ALA A 53 -6.55 51.50 -19.15
CA ALA A 53 -7.61 50.92 -18.32
C ALA A 53 -7.96 49.49 -18.73
N TYR A 54 -8.08 49.25 -20.05
CA TYR A 54 -8.30 47.92 -20.62
C TYR A 54 -7.13 46.96 -20.33
N LEU A 55 -5.89 47.42 -20.45
CA LEU A 55 -4.71 46.61 -20.10
C LEU A 55 -4.63 46.31 -18.60
N ILE A 56 -5.04 47.24 -17.73
CA ILE A 56 -5.12 47.03 -16.27
C ILE A 56 -6.21 46.01 -15.93
N GLU A 57 -7.42 46.13 -16.50
CA GLU A 57 -8.53 45.20 -16.30
C GLU A 57 -8.18 43.79 -16.82
N LYS A 58 -7.54 43.73 -18.01
CA LYS A 58 -7.04 42.47 -18.57
C LYS A 58 -5.97 41.87 -17.67
N ASN A 59 -5.00 42.67 -17.19
CA ASN A 59 -3.98 42.22 -16.23
C ASN A 59 -4.57 41.79 -14.88
N GLU A 60 -5.73 42.30 -14.46
CA GLU A 60 -6.40 41.92 -13.22
C GLU A 60 -7.20 40.60 -13.38
N LYS A 61 -7.78 40.35 -14.56
CA LYS A 61 -8.21 38.99 -14.95
C LYS A 61 -7.04 38.00 -14.95
N TYR A 62 -5.84 38.46 -15.33
CA TYR A 62 -4.60 37.70 -15.19
C TYR A 62 -3.96 37.79 -13.79
N SER A 63 -4.43 38.63 -12.85
CA SER A 63 -3.86 38.75 -11.49
C SER A 63 -4.44 37.72 -10.51
N LYS A 64 -5.47 36.97 -10.94
CA LYS A 64 -5.74 35.57 -10.54
C LYS A 64 -4.61 34.60 -10.96
N ARG A 65 -3.39 35.11 -11.05
CA ARG A 65 -2.23 34.48 -11.67
C ARG A 65 -1.79 33.29 -10.84
N THR A 66 -1.56 32.20 -11.54
CA THR A 66 -0.79 31.08 -11.06
C THR A 66 0.55 31.59 -10.50
N LYS A 67 0.79 31.44 -9.19
CA LYS A 67 2.07 31.73 -8.55
C LYS A 67 2.90 30.47 -8.49
N PHE A 68 4.18 30.58 -8.86
CA PHE A 68 5.14 29.50 -8.77
C PHE A 68 6.06 29.72 -7.57
N TYR A 69 6.25 28.69 -6.77
CA TYR A 69 7.15 28.66 -5.63
C TYR A 69 8.30 27.73 -5.98
N PHE A 70 9.53 28.23 -5.82
CA PHE A 70 10.75 27.44 -6.01
C PHE A 70 11.52 27.25 -4.68
N LYS A 71 11.00 27.82 -3.57
CA LYS A 71 11.56 27.72 -2.22
C LYS A 71 10.53 27.09 -1.27
N SER A 72 10.93 26.05 -0.54
CA SER A 72 10.06 25.29 0.38
C SER A 72 9.37 26.18 1.43
N LYS A 73 10.13 27.05 2.11
CA LYS A 73 9.60 27.95 3.16
C LYS A 73 8.46 28.84 2.67
N LYS A 74 8.53 29.36 1.44
CA LYS A 74 7.47 30.21 0.87
C LYS A 74 6.21 29.41 0.54
N PHE A 75 6.38 28.17 0.06
CA PHE A 75 5.26 27.27 -0.23
C PHE A 75 4.54 26.82 1.05
N SER A 76 5.30 26.42 2.07
CA SER A 76 4.76 26.02 3.37
C SER A 76 3.97 27.16 4.05
N LYS A 77 4.51 28.40 4.03
CA LYS A 77 3.80 29.57 4.55
C LYS A 77 2.46 29.83 3.84
N GLU A 78 2.38 29.54 2.54
CA GLU A 78 1.12 29.69 1.79
C GLU A 78 0.12 28.57 2.10
N ALA A 79 0.59 27.35 2.40
CA ALA A 79 -0.25 26.30 2.94
C ALA A 79 -0.81 26.68 4.31
N GLU A 80 0.05 27.16 5.22
CA GLU A 80 -0.32 27.63 6.56
C GLU A 80 -1.37 28.75 6.48
N ASN A 81 -1.18 29.74 5.59
CA ASN A 81 -2.14 30.83 5.39
C ASN A 81 -3.53 30.35 4.95
N ILE A 82 -3.64 29.24 4.20
CA ILE A 82 -4.94 28.68 3.80
C ILE A 82 -5.69 28.17 5.04
N PHE A 83 -5.00 27.45 5.94
CA PHE A 83 -5.61 26.97 7.18
C PHE A 83 -5.97 28.10 8.14
N ILE A 84 -5.11 29.11 8.28
CA ILE A 84 -5.43 30.31 9.07
C ILE A 84 -6.65 31.03 8.50
N LYS A 85 -6.74 31.14 7.18
CA LYS A 85 -7.90 31.76 6.52
C LYS A 85 -9.18 30.96 6.81
N ALA A 86 -9.15 29.64 6.64
CA ALA A 86 -10.29 28.80 6.95
C ALA A 86 -10.71 28.86 8.43
N LYS A 87 -9.74 28.93 9.36
CA LYS A 87 -10.02 29.15 10.79
C LYS A 87 -10.81 30.44 11.02
N ASN A 88 -10.44 31.53 10.34
CA ASN A 88 -11.00 32.86 10.57
C ASN A 88 -12.30 33.14 9.82
N GLU A 89 -12.52 32.48 8.68
CA GLU A 89 -13.63 32.79 7.76
C GLU A 89 -14.55 31.58 7.49
N GLY A 90 -14.15 30.38 7.90
CA GLY A 90 -14.81 29.13 7.54
C GLY A 90 -14.50 28.67 6.12
N GLY A 91 -15.26 27.69 5.64
CA GLY A 91 -15.19 27.18 4.27
C GLY A 91 -14.92 25.69 4.18
N HIS A 92 -14.55 25.24 2.99
CA HIS A 92 -14.27 23.83 2.72
C HIS A 92 -12.81 23.67 2.30
N ILE A 93 -12.15 22.66 2.87
CA ILE A 93 -10.78 22.29 2.56
C ILE A 93 -10.76 20.84 2.08
N PHE A 94 -10.15 20.60 0.92
CA PHE A 94 -9.77 19.27 0.44
C PHE A 94 -8.26 19.18 0.42
N SER A 95 -7.67 18.15 1.02
CA SER A 95 -6.21 18.01 1.07
C SER A 95 -5.73 16.58 0.89
N THR A 96 -4.59 16.42 0.22
CA THR A 96 -3.91 15.13 0.07
C THR A 96 -2.61 15.13 0.85
N HIS A 97 -2.35 14.02 1.54
CA HIS A 97 -1.11 13.79 2.26
C HIS A 97 -0.52 12.44 1.85
N VAL A 98 0.16 12.44 0.70
CA VAL A 98 0.56 11.20 0.00
C VAL A 98 1.99 10.76 0.38
N ARG A 99 2.76 11.58 1.11
CA ARG A 99 4.11 11.20 1.57
C ARG A 99 4.73 12.10 2.66
N PRO A 100 4.81 11.62 3.92
CA PRO A 100 6.03 11.83 4.70
C PRO A 100 6.67 10.53 5.17
N LYS A 101 7.97 10.65 5.49
CA LYS A 101 8.74 9.63 6.22
C LYS A 101 9.07 10.05 7.66
N THR A 102 8.44 11.14 8.13
CA THR A 102 8.12 11.50 9.52
C THR A 102 7.70 12.96 9.56
N ASP A 103 6.42 13.21 9.87
CA ASP A 103 5.97 14.41 10.59
C ASP A 103 5.03 13.90 11.68
N SER A 104 5.22 14.38 12.91
CA SER A 104 4.27 14.09 13.98
C SER A 104 2.96 14.84 13.70
N VAL A 105 1.84 14.30 14.20
CA VAL A 105 0.53 14.94 14.15
C VAL A 105 0.59 16.40 14.61
N ASP A 106 1.42 16.68 15.61
CA ASP A 106 1.53 18.00 16.23
C ASP A 106 2.17 19.05 15.31
N LYS A 107 2.93 18.61 14.29
CA LYS A 107 3.52 19.50 13.27
C LYS A 107 2.58 19.77 12.10
N ASP A 108 1.40 19.15 12.07
CA ASP A 108 0.44 19.32 10.98
C ASP A 108 -0.25 20.68 11.04
N HIS A 109 -0.15 21.47 9.97
CA HIS A 109 -0.77 22.81 9.91
C HIS A 109 -2.30 22.77 10.07
N ALA A 110 -2.97 21.73 9.58
CA ALA A 110 -4.42 21.63 9.76
C ALA A 110 -4.75 21.43 11.24
N VAL A 111 -4.11 20.45 11.90
CA VAL A 111 -4.28 20.20 13.34
C VAL A 111 -3.95 21.45 14.17
N LYS A 112 -2.80 22.09 13.91
CA LYS A 112 -2.36 23.28 14.64
C LYS A 112 -3.35 24.43 14.53
N HIS A 113 -3.83 24.75 13.32
CA HIS A 113 -4.60 25.97 13.09
C HIS A 113 -6.11 25.79 13.18
N LEU A 114 -6.63 24.63 12.79
CA LEU A 114 -8.07 24.33 12.82
C LEU A 114 -8.55 23.74 14.15
N SER A 115 -7.65 23.48 15.11
CA SER A 115 -8.03 22.89 16.41
C SER A 115 -9.10 23.65 17.18
N GLN A 116 -9.13 24.98 17.02
CA GLN A 116 -10.10 25.88 17.63
C GLN A 116 -10.57 26.90 16.60
N THR A 117 -11.85 26.89 16.27
CA THR A 117 -12.46 27.86 15.35
C THR A 117 -13.89 28.17 15.75
N ASP A 118 -14.26 29.44 15.68
CA ASP A 118 -15.65 29.87 15.86
C ASP A 118 -16.49 29.73 14.57
N ASN A 119 -15.84 29.38 13.45
CA ASN A 119 -16.46 29.30 12.13
C ASN A 119 -16.62 27.85 11.68
N THR A 120 -17.64 27.60 10.87
CA THR A 120 -17.84 26.26 10.29
C THR A 120 -16.80 25.95 9.23
N VAL A 121 -16.02 24.88 9.46
CA VAL A 121 -15.03 24.38 8.51
C VAL A 121 -15.36 22.93 8.16
N PHE A 122 -15.43 22.62 6.86
CA PHE A 122 -15.49 21.25 6.36
C PHE A 122 -14.10 20.83 5.88
N PHE A 123 -13.55 19.78 6.47
CA PHE A 123 -12.19 19.33 6.19
C PHE A 123 -12.18 17.87 5.73
N ASP A 124 -11.97 17.67 4.43
CA ASP A 124 -11.80 16.36 3.82
C ASP A 124 -10.32 16.13 3.51
N ARG A 125 -9.73 15.07 4.07
CA ARG A 125 -8.30 14.76 3.89
C ARG A 125 -8.10 13.32 3.47
N LEU A 126 -7.36 13.10 2.38
CA LEU A 126 -6.82 11.78 2.05
C LEU A 126 -5.43 11.65 2.63
N ILE A 127 -5.26 10.74 3.59
CA ILE A 127 -3.97 10.37 4.18
C ILE A 127 -3.54 9.05 3.57
N PHE A 128 -2.27 8.99 3.15
CA PHE A 128 -1.62 7.77 2.71
C PHE A 128 -0.19 7.75 3.21
N LEU A 129 0.10 6.92 4.21
CA LEU A 129 1.46 6.70 4.73
C LEU A 129 1.96 5.29 4.40
N GLU A 130 3.28 5.18 4.18
CA GLU A 130 3.92 3.88 3.93
C GLU A 130 3.78 2.96 5.17
N ASP A 131 3.83 3.53 6.38
CA ASP A 131 3.61 2.83 7.65
C ASP A 131 2.16 3.04 8.14
N ARG A 132 1.41 1.94 8.31
CA ARG A 132 0.00 1.96 8.72
C ARG A 132 -0.21 2.30 10.19
N GLU A 133 0.75 2.00 11.07
CA GLU A 133 0.64 2.38 12.48
C GLU A 133 0.87 3.89 12.65
N GLU A 134 1.82 4.44 11.91
CA GLU A 134 1.95 5.90 11.77
C GLU A 134 0.69 6.49 11.12
N GLU A 135 0.14 5.86 10.09
CA GLU A 135 -1.09 6.35 9.44
C GLU A 135 -2.26 6.39 10.41
N LYS A 136 -2.51 5.31 11.14
CA LYS A 136 -3.54 5.22 12.18
C LYS A 136 -3.32 6.26 13.26
N LYS A 137 -2.09 6.44 13.75
CA LYS A 137 -1.74 7.50 14.71
C LYS A 137 -2.07 8.88 14.14
N PHE A 138 -1.79 9.11 12.86
CA PHE A 138 -2.05 10.37 12.19
C PHE A 138 -3.54 10.64 12.01
N ILE A 139 -4.30 9.64 11.58
CA ILE A 139 -5.76 9.69 11.47
C ILE A 139 -6.37 9.98 12.85
N LYS A 140 -5.97 9.23 13.89
CA LYS A 140 -6.41 9.42 15.28
C LYS A 140 -6.11 10.84 15.75
N GLY A 141 -4.89 11.32 15.51
CA GLY A 141 -4.46 12.67 15.88
C GLY A 141 -5.22 13.77 15.16
N THR A 142 -5.42 13.62 13.85
CA THR A 142 -6.18 14.55 13.01
C THR A 142 -7.63 14.66 13.49
N LEU A 143 -8.29 13.54 13.76
CA LEU A 143 -9.68 13.53 14.22
C LEU A 143 -9.84 14.02 15.67
N LYS A 144 -8.85 13.78 16.55
CA LYS A 144 -8.86 14.26 17.95
C LYS A 144 -8.62 15.75 18.07
N GLY A 145 -7.86 16.33 17.15
CA GLY A 145 -7.35 17.68 17.27
C GLY A 145 -8.38 18.79 17.07
N PHE A 146 -9.60 18.49 16.62
CA PHE A 146 -10.57 19.49 16.17
C PHE A 146 -11.76 19.66 17.11
N ASP A 147 -12.24 20.90 17.22
CA ASP A 147 -13.47 21.23 17.95
C ASP A 147 -14.75 20.89 17.16
N LYS A 148 -15.90 21.19 17.77
CA LYS A 148 -17.24 20.91 17.21
C LYS A 148 -17.57 21.65 15.91
N ASN A 149 -16.88 22.74 15.60
CA ASN A 149 -17.16 23.59 14.43
C ASN A 149 -16.40 23.11 13.18
N VAL A 150 -15.47 22.15 13.34
CA VAL A 150 -14.78 21.48 12.24
C VAL A 150 -15.41 20.12 11.98
N THR A 151 -16.08 19.97 10.84
CA THR A 151 -16.51 18.65 10.36
C THR A 151 -15.37 18.02 9.57
N SER A 152 -14.68 17.07 10.20
CA SER A 152 -13.53 16.37 9.60
C SER A 152 -13.92 15.00 9.04
N LYS A 153 -13.44 14.71 7.84
CA LYS A 153 -13.50 13.39 7.19
C LYS A 153 -12.11 13.04 6.71
N VAL A 154 -11.62 11.89 7.17
CA VAL A 154 -10.33 11.36 6.78
C VAL A 154 -10.54 10.12 5.92
N HIS A 155 -9.97 10.13 4.73
CA HIS A 155 -9.90 9.00 3.82
C HIS A 155 -8.53 8.35 3.96
N TYR A 156 -8.49 7.03 3.93
CA TYR A 156 -7.26 6.23 4.01
C TYR A 156 -7.38 5.04 3.06
N ILE A 157 -6.26 4.54 2.54
CA ILE A 157 -6.29 3.31 1.73
C ILE A 157 -6.60 2.13 2.66
N LYS A 158 -7.39 1.12 2.30
CA LYS A 158 -7.63 -0.08 3.14
C LYS A 158 -6.47 -1.07 3.01
N ASP A 159 -6.11 -1.42 1.78
CA ASP A 159 -5.10 -2.44 1.49
C ASP A 159 -3.76 -1.81 1.11
N THR A 160 -2.76 -1.82 2.01
CA THR A 160 -1.39 -1.37 1.67
C THR A 160 -0.69 -2.32 0.70
N LEU A 161 -1.20 -3.56 0.59
CA LEU A 161 -0.60 -4.63 -0.21
C LEU A 161 -1.16 -4.71 -1.64
N ILE A 162 -2.29 -4.05 -1.93
CA ILE A 162 -2.97 -4.11 -3.24
C ILE A 162 -3.00 -2.72 -3.88
N LEU A 163 -1.85 -2.08 -3.96
CA LEU A 163 -1.60 -1.11 -5.01
C LEU A 163 -0.28 -1.55 -5.65
N PRO A 164 -0.30 -2.42 -6.69
CA PRO A 164 0.88 -2.59 -7.52
C PRO A 164 1.37 -1.20 -7.90
N LEU A 165 2.68 -1.04 -8.06
CA LEU A 165 3.31 0.23 -8.37
C LEU A 165 2.71 0.95 -9.60
N ILE A 166 1.85 0.29 -10.39
CA ILE A 166 0.90 0.93 -11.30
C ILE A 166 0.13 2.03 -10.57
N THR A 167 -0.55 1.81 -9.44
CA THR A 167 -1.21 2.89 -8.69
C THR A 167 -0.24 3.84 -7.97
N TRP A 168 0.97 3.39 -7.61
CA TRP A 168 2.03 4.31 -7.12
C TRP A 168 2.63 5.22 -8.22
N ARG A 169 2.46 4.83 -9.50
CA ARG A 169 2.84 5.57 -10.70
C ARG A 169 1.64 6.30 -11.34
N VAL A 170 0.41 5.83 -11.10
CA VAL A 170 -0.85 6.28 -11.71
C VAL A 170 -1.61 7.24 -10.80
N ILE A 171 -1.41 7.21 -9.48
CA ILE A 171 -1.79 8.32 -8.59
C ILE A 171 -0.68 9.36 -8.71
N PRO A 172 -0.85 10.44 -9.51
CA PRO A 172 0.11 11.53 -9.49
C PRO A 172 0.29 12.00 -8.04
N ARG A 173 1.55 11.95 -7.57
CA ARG A 173 1.98 12.32 -6.20
C ARG A 173 1.92 13.82 -5.99
N VAL A 174 0.75 14.39 -6.25
CA VAL A 174 0.49 15.81 -6.11
C VAL A 174 -0.09 15.99 -4.72
N ASN A 175 0.75 16.47 -3.80
CA ASN A 175 0.23 17.01 -2.55
C ASN A 175 -0.49 18.31 -2.91
N PHE A 176 -1.76 18.41 -2.56
CA PHE A 176 -2.47 19.66 -2.78
C PHE A 176 -3.36 20.00 -1.59
N ILE A 177 -3.66 21.30 -1.51
CA ILE A 177 -4.63 21.88 -0.61
C ILE A 177 -5.56 22.73 -1.48
N LEU A 178 -6.84 22.40 -1.47
CA LEU A 178 -7.89 23.16 -2.12
C LEU A 178 -8.71 23.84 -1.04
N TYR A 179 -9.00 25.13 -1.19
CA TYR A 179 -9.87 25.89 -0.30
C TYR A 179 -10.95 26.61 -1.10
N ASN A 180 -12.20 26.53 -0.63
CA ASN A 180 -13.29 27.34 -1.18
C ASN A 180 -14.18 27.95 -0.09
N LEU A 181 -14.56 29.20 -0.32
CA LEU A 181 -15.56 29.94 0.44
C LEU A 181 -16.34 30.85 -0.52
N GLY A 182 -17.63 30.58 -0.70
CA GLY A 182 -18.46 31.30 -1.68
C GLY A 182 -17.89 31.22 -3.11
N ASN A 183 -17.49 32.38 -3.66
CA ASN A 183 -16.90 32.50 -5.00
C ASN A 183 -15.37 32.56 -4.99
N GLU A 184 -14.74 32.32 -3.84
CA GLU A 184 -13.29 32.25 -3.72
C GLU A 184 -12.80 30.81 -3.87
N TYR A 185 -11.80 30.62 -4.73
CA TYR A 185 -11.18 29.33 -5.01
C TYR A 185 -9.67 29.49 -4.88
N ILE A 186 -9.05 28.63 -4.09
CA ILE A 186 -7.59 28.54 -3.97
C ILE A 186 -7.20 27.08 -4.17
N SER A 187 -6.25 26.84 -5.07
CA SER A 187 -5.61 25.53 -5.24
C SER A 187 -4.11 25.72 -5.06
N LEU A 188 -3.54 24.99 -4.12
CA LEU A 188 -2.11 24.94 -3.87
C LEU A 188 -1.63 23.52 -4.17
N LEU A 189 -0.76 23.36 -5.18
CA LEU A 189 -0.21 22.08 -5.62
C LEU A 189 1.30 22.05 -5.37
N GLY A 190 1.82 20.96 -4.80
CA GLY A 190 3.24 20.74 -4.57
C GLY A 190 3.74 19.51 -5.33
N PHE A 191 4.87 19.66 -6.02
CA PHE A 191 5.58 18.58 -6.71
C PHE A 191 6.89 18.32 -5.94
N GLY A 192 6.87 17.34 -5.03
CA GLY A 192 7.94 17.10 -4.05
C GLY A 192 7.48 17.44 -2.62
N LYS A 193 7.99 16.75 -1.59
CA LYS A 193 7.40 16.75 -0.23
C LYS A 193 7.16 18.17 0.30
N LEU A 194 6.00 18.40 0.93
CA LEU A 194 5.88 19.44 1.96
C LEU A 194 6.67 18.96 3.19
N ILE A 195 7.97 19.22 3.20
CA ILE A 195 8.85 19.11 4.37
C ILE A 195 8.78 20.45 5.11
N THR A 196 8.37 20.41 6.37
CA THR A 196 8.76 21.41 7.37
C THR A 196 9.76 20.77 8.32
N ALA A 197 11.04 20.89 7.98
CA ALA A 197 12.12 20.61 8.89
C ALA A 197 12.23 21.78 9.86
N ASP A 198 11.56 21.69 11.00
CA ASP A 198 12.14 22.26 12.22
C ASP A 198 12.45 21.08 13.14
N GLU A 199 13.75 20.94 13.38
CA GLU A 199 14.39 20.25 14.49
C GLU A 199 14.49 18.72 14.40
N ASP A 200 15.58 18.28 13.75
CA ASP A 200 16.51 17.37 14.42
C ASP A 200 16.97 18.05 15.74
N ASN A 201 16.34 17.67 16.85
CA ASN A 201 16.91 17.84 18.17
C ASN A 201 17.38 16.46 18.66
N ASN A 202 18.70 16.25 18.50
CA ASN A 202 19.58 15.28 19.18
C ASN A 202 19.38 13.78 18.82
N GLU A 203 20.38 13.01 18.38
CA GLU A 203 21.81 13.02 18.73
C GLU A 203 22.68 12.37 17.63
N ASN A 204 23.74 13.08 17.22
CA ASN A 204 24.98 12.56 16.64
C ASN A 204 24.95 11.81 15.28
N LYS A 205 25.22 12.55 14.19
CA LYS A 205 26.45 12.41 13.38
C LYS A 205 26.49 13.37 12.18
N GLU A 206 27.61 14.07 12.07
CA GLU A 206 28.00 15.04 11.05
C GLU A 206 27.71 14.59 9.60
N LYS A 207 26.77 15.26 8.92
CA LYS A 207 26.71 15.35 7.45
C LYS A 207 26.21 16.72 7.02
N SER A 208 27.09 17.47 6.36
CA SER A 208 26.85 18.61 5.45
C SER A 208 25.59 19.47 5.68
N LYS A 209 25.78 20.69 6.19
CA LYS A 209 24.80 21.80 6.20
C LYS A 209 24.33 22.12 4.76
N LYS A 210 23.27 21.47 4.28
CA LYS A 210 22.35 22.10 3.32
C LYS A 210 21.33 22.85 4.17
N THR A 211 21.23 24.15 3.95
CA THR A 211 20.20 24.97 4.60
C THR A 211 18.87 24.73 3.90
N ASP A 212 17.72 24.84 4.58
CA ASP A 212 16.38 24.65 3.97
C ASP A 212 16.10 25.55 2.74
N GLU A 213 16.96 26.53 2.50
CA GLU A 213 16.93 27.40 1.33
C GLU A 213 17.45 26.71 0.06
N ASP A 214 18.23 25.64 0.18
CA ASP A 214 18.97 24.99 -0.91
C ASP A 214 18.21 23.82 -1.57
N GLU A 215 17.05 23.43 -1.05
CA GLU A 215 16.23 22.35 -1.60
C GLU A 215 15.09 22.89 -2.49
N LEU A 216 15.18 22.57 -3.78
CA LEU A 216 14.21 22.97 -4.80
C LEU A 216 12.87 22.24 -4.58
N ASN A 217 11.90 22.97 -4.03
CA ASN A 217 10.51 22.55 -3.93
C ASN A 217 9.70 23.35 -4.95
N PHE A 218 9.05 22.66 -5.90
CA PHE A 218 8.22 23.30 -6.92
C PHE A 218 6.75 23.27 -6.49
N GLY A 219 6.19 24.45 -6.26
CA GLY A 219 4.80 24.63 -5.85
C GLY A 219 4.05 25.56 -6.80
N ILE A 220 2.76 25.33 -6.98
CA ILE A 220 1.87 26.12 -7.81
C ILE A 220 0.65 26.54 -6.99
N LYS A 221 0.40 27.84 -6.83
CA LYS A 221 -0.87 28.37 -6.33
C LYS A 221 -1.67 28.94 -7.48
N THR A 222 -2.92 28.54 -7.63
CA THR A 222 -3.87 29.14 -8.58
C THR A 222 -5.16 29.49 -7.88
N CYS A 223 -5.86 30.49 -8.41
CA CYS A 223 -7.19 30.88 -7.98
C CYS A 223 -8.23 30.73 -9.10
N ASP A 224 -7.91 29.93 -10.14
CA ASP A 224 -8.84 29.60 -11.22
C ASP A 224 -9.82 28.51 -10.75
N LYS A 225 -11.11 28.84 -10.78
CA LYS A 225 -12.21 27.92 -10.45
C LYS A 225 -12.12 26.60 -11.23
N ARG A 226 -11.76 26.63 -12.52
CA ARG A 226 -11.68 25.42 -13.36
C ARG A 226 -10.60 24.47 -12.87
N VAL A 227 -9.45 24.99 -12.43
CA VAL A 227 -8.37 24.17 -11.89
C VAL A 227 -8.78 23.57 -10.55
N PHE A 228 -9.43 24.37 -9.70
CA PHE A 228 -10.02 23.90 -8.46
C PHE A 228 -11.01 22.75 -8.69
N ASP A 229 -11.96 22.93 -9.61
CA ASP A 229 -13.01 21.95 -9.90
C ASP A 229 -12.42 20.63 -10.45
N LEU A 230 -11.39 20.71 -11.31
CA LEU A 230 -10.68 19.53 -11.82
C LEU A 230 -9.96 18.74 -10.71
N LEU A 231 -9.22 19.43 -9.84
CA LEU A 231 -8.50 18.79 -8.72
C LEU A 231 -9.47 18.22 -7.68
N LYS A 232 -10.58 18.92 -7.43
CA LYS A 232 -11.65 18.42 -6.56
C LYS A 232 -12.30 17.17 -7.15
N SER A 233 -12.60 17.16 -8.46
CA SER A 233 -13.11 15.97 -9.13
C SER A 233 -12.14 14.80 -9.04
N TYR A 234 -10.84 15.04 -9.19
CA TYR A 234 -9.81 14.02 -9.00
C TYR A 234 -9.79 13.47 -7.57
N PHE A 235 -9.87 14.33 -6.55
CA PHE A 235 -9.98 13.91 -5.15
C PHE A 235 -11.21 13.02 -4.90
N ILE A 236 -12.37 13.42 -5.43
CA ILE A 236 -13.63 12.69 -5.26
C ILE A 236 -13.54 11.32 -5.94
N ASN A 237 -12.99 11.24 -7.16
CA ASN A 237 -12.85 9.98 -7.88
C ASN A 237 -11.92 8.98 -7.18
N LEU A 238 -10.87 9.48 -6.51
CA LEU A 238 -10.02 8.62 -5.67
C LEU A 238 -10.78 8.10 -4.45
N THR A 239 -11.48 8.99 -3.76
CA THR A 239 -12.11 8.68 -2.46
C THR A 239 -13.43 7.92 -2.59
N SER A 240 -14.07 7.93 -3.75
CA SER A 240 -15.30 7.17 -4.03
C SER A 240 -15.09 5.67 -4.21
N ASN A 241 -13.83 5.20 -4.29
CA ASN A 241 -13.55 3.76 -4.45
C ASN A 241 -13.62 3.03 -3.10
N GLU A 242 -14.83 2.66 -2.67
CA GLU A 242 -15.08 2.04 -1.37
C GLU A 242 -14.39 0.70 -1.16
N ASN A 243 -14.00 0.00 -2.24
CA ASN A 243 -13.27 -1.26 -2.15
C ASN A 243 -11.84 -1.07 -1.62
N HIS A 244 -11.19 0.06 -1.97
CA HIS A 244 -9.78 0.30 -1.64
C HIS A 244 -9.56 1.51 -0.73
N VAL A 245 -10.56 2.38 -0.56
CA VAL A 245 -10.49 3.58 0.27
C VAL A 245 -11.52 3.48 1.40
N GLY A 246 -11.02 3.52 2.62
CA GLY A 246 -11.81 3.69 3.82
C GLY A 246 -12.07 5.16 4.09
N THR A 247 -13.21 5.46 4.67
CA THR A 247 -13.57 6.81 5.12
C THR A 247 -13.91 6.75 6.59
N ILE A 248 -13.42 7.73 7.36
CA ILE A 248 -13.69 7.82 8.77
C ILE A 248 -13.88 9.28 9.22
N SER A 249 -14.92 9.50 10.01
CA SER A 249 -15.29 10.80 10.57
C SER A 249 -15.32 10.82 12.10
N GLU A 250 -15.22 9.67 12.75
CA GLU A 250 -15.32 9.51 14.20
C GLU A 250 -14.27 8.53 14.71
N ILE A 251 -13.58 8.89 15.79
CA ILE A 251 -12.51 8.08 16.38
C ILE A 251 -13.02 6.70 16.83
N GLY A 252 -14.24 6.62 17.37
CA GLY A 252 -14.83 5.35 17.85
C GLY A 252 -15.14 4.33 16.76
N LYS A 253 -15.05 4.73 15.47
CA LYS A 253 -15.21 3.84 14.31
C LYS A 253 -13.88 3.29 13.80
N ILE A 254 -12.75 3.70 14.39
CA ILE A 254 -11.46 3.04 14.17
C ILE A 254 -11.53 1.71 14.90
N LYS A 255 -11.83 0.63 14.19
CA LYS A 255 -11.65 -0.70 14.75
C LYS A 255 -10.15 -0.87 14.98
N ASP A 256 -9.75 -1.09 16.23
CA ASP A 256 -8.41 -1.59 16.54
C ASP A 256 -8.24 -3.03 16.00
N ASP A 257 -9.36 -3.70 15.71
CA ASP A 257 -9.43 -4.96 14.99
C ASP A 257 -9.42 -4.75 13.47
N ASP A 258 -8.24 -4.73 12.88
CA ASP A 258 -8.03 -5.37 11.58
C ASP A 258 -6.70 -6.11 11.63
N ASP A 259 -6.80 -7.38 12.02
CA ASP A 259 -5.82 -8.45 11.94
C ASP A 259 -5.45 -8.79 10.47
N LEU A 260 -5.02 -7.81 9.66
CA LEU A 260 -4.72 -7.99 8.22
C LEU A 260 -3.29 -7.60 7.79
N PHE A 261 -2.50 -6.96 8.66
CA PHE A 261 -1.22 -6.33 8.27
C PHE A 261 0.02 -7.22 8.39
N LEU A 262 0.86 -7.30 7.36
CA LEU A 262 2.18 -7.95 7.42
C LEU A 262 3.20 -7.17 8.28
N PRO A 263 4.15 -7.84 8.96
CA PRO A 263 5.23 -7.16 9.67
C PRO A 263 6.07 -6.26 8.73
N PRO A 264 6.53 -5.07 9.16
CA PRO A 264 7.32 -4.15 8.32
C PRO A 264 8.56 -4.78 7.67
N LYS A 265 9.23 -5.70 8.38
CA LYS A 265 10.39 -6.44 7.86
C LYS A 265 10.01 -7.31 6.64
N VAL A 266 8.86 -7.96 6.67
CA VAL A 266 8.33 -8.78 5.57
C VAL A 266 7.96 -7.89 4.38
N GLN A 267 7.29 -6.76 4.64
CA GLN A 267 6.94 -5.79 3.59
C GLN A 267 8.18 -5.24 2.86
N ALA A 268 9.25 -4.96 3.61
CA ALA A 268 10.51 -4.51 3.02
C ALA A 268 11.16 -5.57 2.12
N ILE A 269 11.05 -6.85 2.48
CA ILE A 269 11.56 -7.97 1.66
C ILE A 269 10.74 -8.10 0.37
N LEU A 270 9.41 -8.11 0.46
CA LEU A 270 8.53 -8.16 -0.70
C LEU A 270 8.80 -6.98 -1.67
N SER A 271 8.98 -5.79 -1.12
CA SER A 271 9.36 -4.60 -1.91
C SER A 271 10.70 -4.78 -2.63
N LYS A 272 11.71 -5.36 -1.94
CA LYS A 272 13.02 -5.65 -2.55
C LYS A 272 12.94 -6.70 -3.65
N LEU A 273 12.14 -7.76 -3.46
CA LEU A 273 11.90 -8.80 -4.46
C LEU A 273 11.26 -8.22 -5.72
N GLN A 274 10.26 -7.36 -5.57
CA GLN A 274 9.64 -6.68 -6.71
C GLN A 274 10.64 -5.81 -7.48
N ILE A 275 11.41 -4.96 -6.77
CA ILE A 275 12.46 -4.12 -7.36
C ILE A 275 13.52 -4.99 -8.06
N PHE A 276 13.81 -6.17 -7.52
CA PHE A 276 14.72 -7.12 -8.15
C PHE A 276 14.17 -7.64 -9.48
N GLY A 277 12.88 -8.00 -9.52
CA GLY A 277 12.17 -8.33 -10.76
C GLY A 277 12.23 -7.22 -11.80
N ASP A 278 11.91 -5.98 -11.40
CA ASP A 278 11.91 -4.81 -12.29
C ASP A 278 13.28 -4.51 -12.92
N ASN A 279 14.36 -4.76 -12.19
CA ASN A 279 15.72 -4.39 -12.62
C ASN A 279 16.49 -5.54 -13.30
N CYS A 280 15.96 -6.76 -13.27
CA CYS A 280 16.61 -7.91 -13.87
C CYS A 280 15.83 -8.36 -15.10
N SER A 281 16.37 -8.06 -16.29
CA SER A 281 15.76 -8.40 -17.58
C SER A 281 15.51 -9.90 -17.79
N ASP A 282 16.17 -10.74 -17.00
CA ASP A 282 16.08 -12.19 -17.08
C ASP A 282 14.96 -12.76 -16.23
N ILE A 283 14.42 -11.97 -15.29
CA ILE A 283 13.28 -12.36 -14.47
C ILE A 283 11.99 -12.04 -15.21
N LEU A 284 11.19 -13.08 -15.41
CA LEU A 284 9.89 -13.00 -16.06
C LEU A 284 8.77 -12.91 -15.03
N HIS A 285 8.95 -13.50 -13.84
CA HIS A 285 7.95 -13.54 -12.79
C HIS A 285 8.57 -13.75 -11.41
N ILE A 286 7.96 -13.15 -10.40
CA ILE A 286 8.19 -13.47 -8.99
C ILE A 286 6.83 -13.62 -8.33
N GLY A 287 6.61 -14.71 -7.61
CA GLY A 287 5.41 -14.87 -6.81
C GLY A 287 5.68 -15.59 -5.51
N ILE A 288 4.73 -15.45 -4.60
CA ILE A 288 4.78 -15.94 -3.24
C ILE A 288 3.80 -17.10 -3.11
N PHE A 289 4.19 -18.16 -2.40
CA PHE A 289 3.31 -19.28 -2.07
C PHE A 289 3.33 -19.56 -0.55
N GLY A 290 2.71 -20.65 -0.12
CA GLY A 290 2.69 -21.04 1.28
C GLY A 290 1.83 -20.15 2.18
N LYS A 291 2.18 -20.08 3.48
CA LYS A 291 1.39 -19.35 4.51
C LYS A 291 1.31 -17.85 4.19
N LEU A 292 2.40 -17.25 3.74
CA LEU A 292 2.42 -15.83 3.41
C LEU A 292 1.44 -15.52 2.25
N ALA A 293 1.34 -16.39 1.26
CA ALA A 293 0.43 -16.16 0.13
C ALA A 293 -1.05 -16.29 0.53
N ILE A 294 -1.39 -17.21 1.44
CA ILE A 294 -2.74 -17.29 2.05
C ILE A 294 -3.09 -15.96 2.73
N ARG A 295 -2.13 -15.37 3.46
CA ARG A 295 -2.29 -14.06 4.10
C ARG A 295 -2.39 -12.91 3.11
N LEU A 296 -1.54 -12.87 2.09
CA LEU A 296 -1.58 -11.85 1.02
C LEU A 296 -2.91 -11.87 0.26
N ASN A 297 -3.54 -13.04 0.14
CA ASN A 297 -4.86 -13.22 -0.44
C ASN A 297 -6.03 -12.92 0.53
N GLY A 298 -5.75 -12.41 1.74
CA GLY A 298 -6.78 -12.03 2.73
C GLY A 298 -7.47 -13.21 3.40
N LEU A 299 -6.89 -14.41 3.31
CA LEU A 299 -7.49 -15.63 3.85
C LEU A 299 -7.09 -15.83 5.32
N GLN A 300 -5.89 -15.47 5.78
CA GLN A 300 -5.49 -15.71 7.19
C GLN A 300 -5.50 -14.43 8.05
N LYS A 301 -6.06 -14.52 9.28
CA LYS A 301 -5.96 -13.46 10.31
C LYS A 301 -4.55 -13.36 10.90
N VAL A 302 -4.09 -12.14 11.20
CA VAL A 302 -2.74 -11.80 11.67
C VAL A 302 -2.38 -12.29 13.08
N GLY A 303 -3.33 -12.38 14.00
CA GLY A 303 -3.08 -12.89 15.36
C GLY A 303 -2.55 -14.33 15.44
N ASN A 304 -2.56 -15.07 14.32
CA ASN A 304 -2.05 -16.43 14.21
C ASN A 304 -0.66 -16.51 13.56
N TRP A 305 0.02 -15.38 13.35
CA TRP A 305 1.38 -15.36 12.80
C TRP A 305 2.40 -15.33 13.94
N GLU A 306 2.94 -16.50 14.27
CA GLU A 306 4.03 -16.60 15.21
C GLU A 306 5.35 -16.22 14.51
N ASP A 307 6.29 -15.55 15.19
CA ASP A 307 7.54 -15.08 14.55
C ASP A 307 8.38 -16.23 13.96
N HIS A 308 8.21 -17.46 14.45
CA HIS A 308 8.87 -18.66 13.93
C HIS A 308 8.16 -19.28 12.70
N ASP A 309 6.96 -18.79 12.35
CA ASP A 309 6.25 -19.10 11.10
C ASP A 309 6.67 -18.18 9.94
N SER A 310 7.73 -17.37 10.11
CA SER A 310 8.18 -16.35 9.17
C SER A 310 9.08 -16.86 8.03
N ASP A 311 8.65 -17.89 7.31
CA ASP A 311 9.20 -18.18 5.98
C ASP A 311 8.49 -17.37 4.89
N ILE A 312 9.27 -16.99 3.88
CA ILE A 312 8.76 -16.41 2.64
C ILE A 312 9.11 -17.40 1.53
N ASP A 313 8.12 -18.17 1.12
CA ASP A 313 8.20 -19.10 0.00
C ASP A 313 8.06 -18.33 -1.32
N ILE A 314 9.11 -18.35 -2.15
CA ILE A 314 9.25 -17.49 -3.33
C ILE A 314 9.51 -18.35 -4.56
N MET A 315 8.72 -18.13 -5.60
CA MET A 315 8.92 -18.68 -6.93
C MET A 315 9.46 -17.59 -7.85
N VAL A 316 10.52 -17.88 -8.58
CA VAL A 316 11.10 -16.98 -9.59
C VAL A 316 11.13 -17.70 -10.93
N ILE A 317 10.47 -17.12 -11.93
CA ILE A 317 10.53 -17.62 -13.31
C ILE A 317 11.49 -16.76 -14.11
N VAL A 318 12.42 -17.41 -14.81
CA VAL A 318 13.49 -16.74 -15.55
C VAL A 318 13.52 -17.15 -17.01
N LYS A 319 14.21 -16.36 -17.84
CA LYS A 319 14.56 -16.74 -19.21
C LYS A 319 15.45 -18.00 -19.23
N GLY A 320 15.41 -18.74 -20.33
CA GLY A 320 16.22 -19.94 -20.51
C GLY A 320 17.72 -19.64 -20.34
N GLY A 321 18.41 -20.45 -19.53
CA GLY A 321 19.85 -20.29 -19.26
C GLY A 321 20.21 -19.36 -18.09
N SER A 322 19.26 -18.60 -17.53
CA SER A 322 19.54 -17.58 -16.50
C SER A 322 19.46 -18.07 -15.05
N VAL A 323 19.17 -19.36 -14.79
CA VAL A 323 18.94 -19.89 -13.43
C VAL A 323 20.14 -19.61 -12.51
N LYS A 324 21.34 -20.10 -12.85
CA LYS A 324 22.54 -19.94 -12.00
C LYS A 324 22.91 -18.49 -11.74
N ILE A 325 22.85 -17.64 -12.76
CA ILE A 325 23.14 -16.20 -12.64
C ILE A 325 22.15 -15.54 -11.69
N THR A 326 20.87 -15.93 -11.77
CA THR A 326 19.83 -15.41 -10.89
C THR A 326 20.03 -15.88 -9.45
N GLU A 327 20.44 -17.13 -9.22
CA GLU A 327 20.78 -17.66 -7.89
C GLU A 327 21.92 -16.85 -7.25
N GLU A 328 22.98 -16.57 -8.00
CA GLU A 328 24.11 -15.75 -7.53
C GLU A 328 23.68 -14.33 -7.16
N GLU A 329 22.84 -13.69 -7.98
CA GLU A 329 22.33 -12.34 -7.73
C GLU A 329 21.38 -12.29 -6.52
N ILE A 330 20.51 -13.29 -6.36
CA ILE A 330 19.64 -13.42 -5.19
C ILE A 330 20.49 -13.58 -3.93
N ASN A 331 21.49 -14.47 -3.94
CA ASN A 331 22.37 -14.66 -2.80
C ASN A 331 23.05 -13.34 -2.37
N LYS A 332 23.60 -12.58 -3.32
CA LYS A 332 24.25 -11.29 -3.03
C LYS A 332 23.29 -10.25 -2.43
N LYS A 333 22.02 -10.22 -2.88
CA LYS A 333 21.05 -9.18 -2.50
C LYS A 333 20.25 -9.53 -1.24
N PHE A 334 19.95 -10.80 -1.06
CA PHE A 334 18.99 -11.27 -0.06
C PHE A 334 19.62 -12.11 1.06
N ASN A 335 20.83 -12.66 0.90
CA ASN A 335 21.50 -13.33 2.01
C ASN A 335 22.31 -12.32 2.82
N ASN A 336 21.86 -11.98 4.03
CA ASN A 336 22.52 -10.96 4.87
C ASN A 336 22.29 -11.20 6.38
N LYS A 337 22.58 -10.20 7.20
CA LYS A 337 22.45 -10.29 8.67
C LYS A 337 21.01 -10.57 9.14
N ASN A 338 20.00 -10.14 8.38
CA ASN A 338 18.58 -10.19 8.78
C ASN A 338 17.78 -11.28 8.05
N THR A 339 18.31 -11.83 6.95
CA THR A 339 17.62 -12.77 6.07
C THR A 339 18.57 -13.88 5.64
N ASN A 340 18.07 -15.12 5.61
CA ASN A 340 18.78 -16.29 5.10
C ASN A 340 18.12 -16.75 3.80
N VAL A 341 18.91 -17.11 2.78
CA VAL A 341 18.42 -17.65 1.52
C VAL A 341 18.59 -19.16 1.52
N VAL A 342 17.52 -19.87 1.21
CA VAL A 342 17.48 -21.32 1.05
C VAL A 342 16.97 -21.64 -0.35
N TRP A 343 17.47 -22.72 -0.93
CA TRP A 343 17.08 -23.14 -2.27
C TRP A 343 16.13 -24.33 -2.19
N GLY A 344 14.98 -24.24 -2.85
CA GLY A 344 13.98 -25.32 -2.81
C GLY A 344 14.40 -26.62 -3.52
N HIS A 345 15.57 -26.64 -4.17
CA HIS A 345 16.20 -27.86 -4.69
C HIS A 345 17.18 -28.51 -3.72
N ASP A 346 17.47 -27.87 -2.59
CA ASP A 346 18.34 -28.39 -1.53
C ASP A 346 17.52 -29.30 -0.61
N GLU A 347 17.73 -30.60 -0.73
CA GLU A 347 16.99 -31.62 0.02
C GLU A 347 17.37 -31.63 1.51
N ASP A 348 18.54 -31.10 1.89
CA ASP A 348 19.03 -31.06 3.26
C ASP A 348 18.28 -30.01 4.12
N TYR A 349 17.71 -28.98 3.49
CA TYR A 349 17.11 -27.84 4.19
C TYR A 349 15.59 -27.86 4.27
N PHE A 350 14.90 -28.65 3.45
CA PHE A 350 13.42 -28.63 3.39
C PHE A 350 12.75 -29.11 4.70
N TYR A 351 13.50 -29.75 5.61
CA TYR A 351 12.94 -30.41 6.80
C TYR A 351 13.63 -30.11 8.14
N PHE A 352 14.70 -29.31 8.22
CA PHE A 352 15.41 -29.08 9.49
C PHE A 352 15.31 -27.66 10.06
N TYR A 353 15.31 -27.62 11.39
CA TYR A 353 15.11 -26.51 12.31
C TYR A 353 15.59 -25.14 11.79
N ARG A 354 14.63 -24.21 11.72
CA ARG A 354 14.84 -22.81 11.36
C ARG A 354 15.39 -22.06 12.55
N THR A 355 16.32 -21.14 12.30
CA THR A 355 16.86 -20.29 13.35
C THR A 355 15.93 -19.09 13.55
N GLU A 356 15.57 -18.80 14.80
CA GLU A 356 14.62 -17.72 15.15
C GLU A 356 15.19 -16.32 14.93
N ASP A 357 16.49 -16.21 14.64
CA ASP A 357 17.21 -14.94 14.52
C ASP A 357 17.08 -14.27 13.14
N LYS A 358 16.64 -15.01 12.11
CA LYS A 358 16.55 -14.52 10.73
C LYS A 358 15.26 -14.95 10.03
N ILE A 359 14.79 -14.09 9.12
CA ILE A 359 13.70 -14.45 8.21
C ILE A 359 14.28 -15.37 7.12
N THR A 360 13.66 -16.53 6.91
CA THR A 360 14.09 -17.50 5.89
C THR A 360 13.35 -17.22 4.58
N LEU A 361 14.10 -17.11 3.48
CA LEU A 361 13.61 -16.91 2.13
C LEU A 361 13.87 -18.19 1.32
N ASP A 362 12.82 -18.96 1.05
CA ASP A 362 12.91 -20.19 0.26
C ASP A 362 12.65 -19.85 -1.21
N PHE A 363 13.68 -19.96 -2.04
CA PHE A 363 13.59 -19.67 -3.47
C PHE A 363 13.50 -20.94 -4.31
N GLN A 364 12.47 -20.99 -5.15
CA GLN A 364 12.34 -21.93 -6.26
C GLN A 364 12.51 -21.18 -7.58
N ILE A 365 13.62 -21.41 -8.27
CA ILE A 365 13.89 -20.80 -9.57
C ILE A 365 13.64 -21.80 -10.68
N LYS A 366 12.80 -21.43 -11.65
CA LYS A 366 12.47 -22.27 -12.81
C LYS A 366 12.61 -21.48 -14.11
N PRO A 367 13.14 -22.10 -15.18
CA PRO A 367 13.12 -21.47 -16.51
C PRO A 367 11.71 -21.43 -17.08
N LYS A 368 11.45 -20.51 -18.02
CA LYS A 368 10.22 -20.49 -18.82
C LYS A 368 10.01 -21.85 -19.52
N GLY A 369 8.76 -22.31 -19.55
CA GLY A 369 8.35 -23.58 -20.16
C GLY A 369 8.72 -24.82 -19.34
N ASN A 370 9.07 -24.67 -18.07
CA ASN A 370 9.37 -25.80 -17.21
C ASN A 370 8.11 -26.63 -16.90
N LYS A 371 8.23 -27.96 -17.03
CA LYS A 371 7.14 -28.93 -16.83
C LYS A 371 7.05 -29.54 -15.42
N TYR A 372 7.96 -29.17 -14.52
CA TYR A 372 8.13 -29.85 -13.23
C TYR A 372 6.84 -29.94 -12.40
N TYR A 373 6.00 -28.91 -12.42
CA TYR A 373 4.75 -28.89 -11.66
C TYR A 373 3.57 -29.55 -12.37
N GLU A 374 3.64 -29.70 -13.69
CA GLU A 374 2.74 -30.58 -14.44
C GLU A 374 3.07 -32.05 -14.10
N ASP A 375 4.35 -32.42 -14.17
CA ASP A 375 4.84 -33.77 -13.85
C ASP A 375 4.60 -34.15 -12.37
N ASN A 376 4.68 -33.17 -11.46
CA ASN A 376 4.44 -33.32 -10.03
C ASN A 376 3.15 -32.59 -9.63
N SER A 377 2.04 -33.01 -10.23
CA SER A 377 0.75 -32.34 -10.20
C SER A 377 0.16 -32.07 -8.79
N LEU A 378 0.37 -32.97 -7.81
CA LEU A 378 -0.06 -32.73 -6.42
C LEU A 378 0.79 -31.63 -5.77
N LEU A 379 2.10 -31.64 -6.00
CA LEU A 379 2.99 -30.57 -5.54
C LEU A 379 2.63 -29.23 -6.20
N GLY A 380 2.44 -29.23 -7.52
CA GLY A 380 1.99 -28.07 -8.29
C GLY A 380 0.69 -27.51 -7.73
N THR A 381 -0.34 -28.34 -7.57
CA THR A 381 -1.62 -27.89 -7.00
C THR A 381 -1.45 -27.38 -5.57
N SER A 382 -0.53 -27.94 -4.78
CA SER A 382 -0.25 -27.46 -3.44
C SER A 382 0.37 -26.08 -3.37
N ILE A 383 1.31 -25.80 -4.27
CA ILE A 383 1.99 -24.50 -4.33
C ILE A 383 1.04 -23.45 -4.90
N PHE A 384 0.27 -23.80 -5.93
CA PHE A 384 -0.48 -22.82 -6.70
C PHE A 384 -1.91 -22.54 -6.20
N ALA A 385 -2.44 -23.33 -5.26
CA ALA A 385 -3.79 -23.14 -4.74
C ALA A 385 -4.06 -21.76 -4.13
N ASN A 386 -3.04 -21.14 -3.52
CA ASN A 386 -3.15 -19.81 -2.91
C ASN A 386 -2.00 -18.90 -3.36
N TYR A 387 -1.53 -19.06 -4.59
CA TYR A 387 -0.38 -18.32 -5.11
C TYR A 387 -0.66 -16.82 -5.20
N TYR A 388 0.35 -16.00 -4.91
CA TYR A 388 0.27 -14.55 -5.03
C TYR A 388 1.36 -14.04 -5.96
N THR A 389 0.98 -13.44 -7.09
CA THR A 389 1.94 -12.82 -8.01
C THR A 389 2.43 -11.49 -7.45
N LEU A 390 3.74 -11.38 -7.23
CA LEU A 390 4.39 -10.17 -6.73
C LEU A 390 4.93 -9.29 -7.88
N TYR A 391 5.47 -9.92 -8.91
CA TYR A 391 5.98 -9.28 -10.11
C TYR A 391 5.73 -10.17 -11.31
N SER A 392 5.36 -9.56 -12.44
CA SER A 392 5.35 -10.21 -13.74
C SER A 392 5.84 -9.21 -14.78
N SER A 393 6.62 -9.70 -15.74
CA SER A 393 6.97 -8.95 -16.95
C SER A 393 5.74 -8.78 -17.86
N ASP A 394 5.94 -8.46 -19.14
CA ASP A 394 4.87 -8.20 -20.13
C ASP A 394 3.84 -9.35 -20.28
N GLU A 395 4.09 -10.52 -19.69
CA GLU A 395 3.13 -11.63 -19.58
C GLU A 395 2.38 -11.59 -18.23
N PRO A 396 1.07 -11.32 -18.19
CA PRO A 396 0.35 -11.10 -16.93
C PRO A 396 0.05 -12.38 -16.15
N PHE A 397 0.18 -13.57 -16.74
CA PHE A 397 -0.28 -14.82 -16.12
C PHE A 397 0.81 -15.88 -16.01
N LEU A 398 0.94 -16.47 -14.81
CA LEU A 398 1.92 -17.53 -14.52
C LEU A 398 1.77 -18.77 -15.42
N HIS A 399 0.54 -19.13 -15.79
CA HIS A 399 0.27 -20.29 -16.65
C HIS A 399 0.83 -20.14 -18.08
N ASN A 400 1.18 -18.91 -18.50
CA ASN A 400 1.87 -18.68 -19.77
C ASN A 400 3.40 -18.90 -19.68
N LEU A 401 3.92 -18.91 -18.45
CA LEU A 401 5.35 -18.95 -18.17
C LEU A 401 5.85 -20.35 -17.79
N ILE A 402 5.02 -21.16 -17.15
CA ILE A 402 5.32 -22.54 -16.76
C ILE A 402 4.10 -23.43 -16.98
N GLU A 403 4.32 -24.73 -17.14
CA GLU A 403 3.23 -25.68 -17.25
C GLU A 403 2.70 -26.03 -15.87
N LEU A 404 1.38 -25.87 -15.70
CA LEU A 404 0.67 -26.07 -14.46
C LEU A 404 -0.30 -27.26 -14.60
N PRO A 405 -0.56 -28.00 -13.50
CA PRO A 405 -1.51 -29.09 -13.52
C PRO A 405 -2.91 -28.58 -13.86
N HIS A 406 -3.57 -29.21 -14.84
CA HIS A 406 -4.92 -28.85 -15.27
C HIS A 406 -5.71 -30.12 -15.63
N GLY A 407 -7.03 -30.09 -15.39
CA GLY A 407 -7.95 -31.13 -15.89
C GLY A 407 -7.71 -32.57 -15.39
N ILE A 408 -7.12 -32.75 -14.21
CA ILE A 408 -6.79 -34.09 -13.68
C ILE A 408 -8.06 -34.78 -13.18
N SER A 409 -8.34 -35.99 -13.68
CA SER A 409 -9.49 -36.80 -13.23
C SER A 409 -9.35 -37.25 -11.78
N GLU A 410 -10.47 -37.56 -11.12
CA GLU A 410 -10.47 -38.04 -9.72
C GLU A 410 -9.59 -39.27 -9.53
N GLN A 411 -9.74 -40.28 -10.41
CA GLN A 411 -8.91 -41.48 -10.38
C GLN A 411 -7.42 -41.13 -10.47
N LYS A 412 -7.02 -40.27 -11.41
CA LYS A 412 -5.61 -39.87 -11.55
C LYS A 412 -5.11 -39.07 -10.35
N ARG A 413 -5.97 -38.27 -9.70
CA ARG A 413 -5.62 -37.59 -8.45
C ARG A 413 -5.35 -38.58 -7.32
N PHE A 414 -6.15 -39.63 -7.16
CA PHE A 414 -5.89 -40.66 -6.14
C PHE A 414 -4.62 -41.47 -6.43
N GLU A 415 -4.29 -41.73 -7.69
CA GLU A 415 -3.00 -42.31 -8.09
C GLU A 415 -1.84 -41.39 -7.67
N LEU A 416 -1.87 -40.12 -8.07
CA LEU A 416 -0.85 -39.13 -7.74
C LEU A 416 -0.73 -38.90 -6.23
N LEU A 417 -1.84 -38.98 -5.49
CA LEU A 417 -1.86 -38.86 -4.03
C LEU A 417 -1.03 -39.95 -3.35
N VAL A 418 -0.90 -41.11 -3.97
CA VAL A 418 -0.05 -42.21 -3.48
C VAL A 418 1.40 -42.03 -3.94
N THR A 419 1.62 -41.64 -5.20
CA THR A 419 2.93 -41.78 -5.88
C THR A 419 3.76 -40.50 -6.05
N ASP A 420 3.18 -39.29 -5.94
CA ASP A 420 3.88 -38.02 -6.18
C ASP A 420 4.91 -37.69 -5.05
N LYS A 421 5.84 -36.74 -5.27
CA LYS A 421 6.86 -36.26 -4.30
C LYS A 421 6.27 -35.62 -3.03
N LYS A 422 4.96 -35.38 -2.99
CA LYS A 422 4.19 -35.00 -1.78
C LYS A 422 3.07 -36.00 -1.47
N GLY A 423 3.12 -37.18 -2.06
CA GLY A 423 2.18 -38.27 -1.86
C GLY A 423 2.41 -39.03 -0.56
N LEU A 424 1.47 -39.92 -0.25
CA LEU A 424 1.43 -40.63 1.02
C LEU A 424 2.60 -41.59 1.22
N ASN A 425 3.11 -42.22 0.15
CA ASN A 425 4.27 -43.12 0.25
C ASN A 425 5.54 -42.37 0.67
N GLU A 426 5.76 -41.18 0.12
CA GLU A 426 6.88 -40.32 0.50
C GLU A 426 6.76 -39.87 1.96
N PHE A 427 5.57 -39.50 2.42
CA PHE A 427 5.34 -39.14 3.82
C PHE A 427 5.63 -40.31 4.75
N LYS A 428 5.19 -41.52 4.38
CA LYS A 428 5.43 -42.73 5.15
C LYS A 428 6.91 -43.07 5.23
N LEU A 429 7.63 -42.98 4.12
CA LEU A 429 9.08 -43.20 4.07
C LEU A 429 9.82 -42.22 4.98
N LYS A 430 9.57 -40.91 4.81
CA LYS A 430 10.20 -39.86 5.62
C LYS A 430 9.87 -39.97 7.11
N TYR A 431 8.62 -40.29 7.45
CA TYR A 431 8.22 -40.46 8.84
C TYR A 431 8.88 -41.69 9.48
N LYS A 432 9.11 -42.76 8.71
CA LYS A 432 9.86 -43.93 9.17
C LYS A 432 11.35 -43.61 9.42
N GLU A 433 11.97 -42.81 8.55
CA GLU A 433 13.40 -42.47 8.64
C GLU A 433 13.71 -41.42 9.73
N HIS A 434 12.77 -40.52 10.00
CA HIS A 434 12.95 -39.35 10.85
C HIS A 434 11.88 -39.21 11.94
N SER A 435 11.34 -40.33 12.45
CA SER A 435 10.17 -40.35 13.34
C SER A 435 10.32 -39.52 14.63
N THR A 436 11.56 -39.31 15.10
CA THR A 436 11.86 -38.55 16.33
C THR A 436 12.06 -37.06 16.10
N SER A 437 12.28 -36.61 14.86
CA SER A 437 12.52 -35.20 14.51
C SER A 437 11.37 -34.56 13.73
N VAL A 438 10.46 -35.36 13.17
CA VAL A 438 9.30 -34.87 12.42
C VAL A 438 8.08 -34.71 13.33
N ASP A 439 7.49 -33.52 13.32
CA ASP A 439 6.22 -33.27 14.02
C ASP A 439 5.08 -34.08 13.36
N PRO A 440 4.47 -35.04 14.07
CA PRO A 440 3.44 -35.90 13.49
C PRO A 440 2.16 -35.14 13.15
N ARG A 441 1.87 -34.00 13.79
CA ARG A 441 0.71 -33.16 13.46
C ARG A 441 0.81 -32.66 12.02
N ARG A 442 2.02 -32.36 11.55
CA ARG A 442 2.27 -31.92 10.16
C ARG A 442 1.96 -33.02 9.16
N ILE A 443 2.31 -34.27 9.46
CA ILE A 443 2.03 -35.43 8.60
C ILE A 443 0.52 -35.69 8.52
N ILE A 444 -0.16 -35.66 9.66
CA ILE A 444 -1.62 -35.82 9.71
C ILE A 444 -2.31 -34.70 8.92
N SER A 445 -1.98 -33.43 9.20
CA SER A 445 -2.55 -32.26 8.51
C SER A 445 -2.39 -32.33 6.99
N LEU A 446 -1.18 -32.65 6.52
CA LEU A 446 -0.91 -32.77 5.08
C LEU A 446 -1.65 -33.95 4.45
N THR A 447 -1.79 -35.07 5.16
CA THR A 447 -2.57 -36.23 4.70
C THR A 447 -4.04 -35.87 4.49
N LEU A 448 -4.65 -35.18 5.45
CA LEU A 448 -6.04 -34.72 5.34
C LEU A 448 -6.24 -33.73 4.18
N LYS A 449 -5.33 -32.75 4.04
CA LYS A 449 -5.38 -31.78 2.93
C LYS A 449 -5.18 -32.44 1.56
N ASN A 450 -4.29 -33.43 1.47
CA ASN A 450 -4.09 -34.20 0.25
C ASN A 450 -5.35 -35.00 -0.10
N LEU A 451 -5.94 -35.72 0.86
CA LEU A 451 -7.17 -36.49 0.62
C LEU A 451 -8.32 -35.59 0.15
N TYR A 452 -8.49 -34.43 0.76
CA TYR A 452 -9.44 -33.43 0.29
C TYR A 452 -9.19 -33.05 -1.19
N TRP A 453 -7.93 -32.87 -1.58
CA TRP A 453 -7.58 -32.63 -2.99
C TRP A 453 -7.87 -33.84 -3.88
N GLY A 454 -7.62 -35.07 -3.42
CA GLY A 454 -7.98 -36.29 -4.14
C GLY A 454 -9.45 -36.28 -4.56
N PHE A 455 -10.35 -36.02 -3.60
CA PHE A 455 -11.78 -35.93 -3.86
C PHE A 455 -12.17 -34.72 -4.72
N THR A 456 -11.73 -33.52 -4.34
CA THR A 456 -12.31 -32.28 -4.88
C THR A 456 -11.55 -31.68 -6.06
N GLY A 457 -10.30 -32.08 -6.28
CA GLY A 457 -9.38 -31.41 -7.20
C GLY A 457 -8.88 -30.05 -6.72
N THR A 458 -9.28 -29.60 -5.52
CA THR A 458 -8.90 -28.30 -4.95
C THR A 458 -8.15 -28.49 -3.64
N ARG A 459 -7.23 -27.58 -3.31
CA ARG A 459 -6.53 -27.63 -2.01
C ARG A 459 -7.07 -26.52 -1.09
N PRO A 460 -7.53 -26.86 0.12
CA PRO A 460 -8.17 -25.87 0.97
C PRO A 460 -7.12 -24.96 1.64
N PRO A 461 -7.43 -23.67 1.84
CA PRO A 461 -6.53 -22.74 2.52
C PRO A 461 -6.33 -23.09 4.00
N TYR A 462 -7.37 -23.61 4.67
CA TYR A 462 -7.31 -24.02 6.08
C TYR A 462 -7.54 -25.51 6.26
N GLU A 463 -7.02 -26.02 7.37
CA GLU A 463 -7.13 -27.43 7.73
C GLU A 463 -8.56 -27.81 8.17
N GLU A 464 -9.28 -26.87 8.77
CA GLU A 464 -10.65 -27.01 9.24
C GLU A 464 -11.59 -27.45 8.13
N ILE A 465 -11.42 -26.89 6.92
CA ILE A 465 -12.20 -27.28 5.74
C ILE A 465 -11.97 -28.76 5.41
N SER A 466 -10.72 -29.23 5.44
CA SER A 466 -10.43 -30.66 5.21
C SER A 466 -10.94 -31.55 6.33
N LYS A 467 -10.87 -31.12 7.59
CA LYS A 467 -11.38 -31.86 8.75
C LYS A 467 -12.90 -32.04 8.68
N GLU A 468 -13.62 -30.97 8.35
CA GLU A 468 -15.07 -30.96 8.25
C GLU A 468 -15.54 -31.81 7.06
N PHE A 469 -14.91 -31.67 5.90
CA PHE A 469 -15.24 -32.45 4.71
C PHE A 469 -15.03 -33.96 4.88
N LEU A 470 -13.96 -34.36 5.59
CA LEU A 470 -13.62 -35.78 5.78
C LEU A 470 -14.37 -36.44 6.94
N LYS A 471 -15.04 -35.66 7.80
CA LYS A 471 -15.69 -36.15 9.02
C LYS A 471 -16.69 -37.27 8.76
N ASP A 472 -17.59 -37.07 7.80
CA ASP A 472 -18.68 -38.02 7.52
C ASP A 472 -18.20 -39.26 6.74
N ARG A 473 -16.99 -39.20 6.16
CA ARG A 473 -16.35 -40.30 5.43
C ARG A 473 -15.24 -40.97 6.23
N TRP A 474 -15.06 -40.57 7.48
CA TRP A 474 -13.89 -40.95 8.25
C TRP A 474 -13.78 -42.47 8.41
N GLY A 475 -14.88 -43.15 8.75
CA GLY A 475 -14.88 -44.61 8.92
C GLY A 475 -14.63 -45.38 7.63
N GLU A 476 -14.92 -44.80 6.46
CA GLU A 476 -14.62 -45.39 5.15
C GLU A 476 -13.13 -45.28 4.82
N ILE A 477 -12.55 -44.10 5.07
CA ILE A 477 -11.16 -43.79 4.70
C ILE A 477 -10.16 -44.32 5.73
N PHE A 478 -10.53 -44.26 7.02
CA PHE A 478 -9.66 -44.52 8.17
C PHE A 478 -10.25 -45.57 9.13
N PRO A 479 -10.43 -46.83 8.69
CA PRO A 479 -11.08 -47.86 9.51
C PRO A 479 -10.31 -48.22 10.79
N LYS A 480 -9.00 -47.95 10.86
CA LYS A 480 -8.15 -48.27 12.03
C LYS A 480 -7.86 -47.06 12.91
N THR A 481 -8.28 -45.86 12.49
CA THR A 481 -7.85 -44.62 13.13
C THR A 481 -9.06 -43.83 13.64
N ASP A 482 -9.09 -43.50 14.93
CA ASP A 482 -10.21 -42.77 15.54
C ASP A 482 -10.20 -41.27 15.20
N TYR A 483 -11.35 -40.74 14.79
CA TYR A 483 -11.52 -39.32 14.44
C TYR A 483 -11.21 -38.41 15.63
N LYS A 484 -11.77 -38.71 16.82
CA LYS A 484 -11.61 -37.83 18.00
C LYS A 484 -10.16 -37.77 18.43
N ARG A 485 -9.46 -38.91 18.47
CA ARG A 485 -8.03 -38.99 18.76
C ARG A 485 -7.21 -38.21 17.74
N THR A 486 -7.56 -38.29 16.45
CA THR A 486 -6.84 -37.54 15.41
C THR A 486 -6.97 -36.03 15.59
N MET A 487 -8.20 -35.55 15.84
CA MET A 487 -8.43 -34.12 16.11
C MET A 487 -7.72 -33.67 17.40
N ALA A 488 -7.77 -34.48 18.45
CA ALA A 488 -7.08 -34.20 19.71
C ALA A 488 -5.55 -34.08 19.52
N ILE A 489 -4.94 -34.92 18.70
CA ILE A 489 -3.51 -34.85 18.37
C ILE A 489 -3.18 -33.54 17.62
N LEU A 490 -4.00 -33.16 16.64
CA LEU A 490 -3.80 -31.93 15.85
C LEU A 490 -3.87 -30.66 16.71
N GLU A 491 -4.70 -30.66 17.75
CA GLU A 491 -4.84 -29.54 18.69
C GLU A 491 -3.85 -29.61 19.89
N MET A 492 -3.10 -30.71 20.00
CA MET A 492 -2.20 -30.93 21.14
C MET A 492 -0.97 -30.04 21.06
N LYS A 493 -0.58 -29.44 22.20
CA LYS A 493 0.72 -28.74 22.34
C LYS A 493 1.89 -29.72 22.25
N LYS A 494 3.03 -29.25 21.74
CA LYS A 494 4.21 -30.09 21.48
C LYS A 494 4.70 -30.84 22.72
N GLU A 495 4.72 -30.20 23.90
CA GLU A 495 5.21 -30.80 25.14
C GLU A 495 4.33 -31.96 25.65
N LYS A 496 3.05 -31.95 25.26
CA LYS A 496 2.13 -33.07 25.52
C LYS A 496 2.25 -34.15 24.46
N LEU A 497 2.44 -33.75 23.20
CA LEU A 497 2.63 -34.65 22.07
C LEU A 497 3.88 -35.54 22.25
N ASP A 498 4.98 -34.97 22.76
CA ASP A 498 6.23 -35.70 23.03
C ASP A 498 6.07 -36.78 24.12
N LYS A 499 4.98 -36.73 24.91
CA LYS A 499 4.65 -37.70 25.96
C LYS A 499 3.62 -38.73 25.51
N GLU A 500 3.07 -38.60 24.30
CA GLU A 500 2.08 -39.54 23.81
C GLU A 500 2.69 -40.90 23.44
N THR A 501 2.05 -41.94 23.94
CA THR A 501 2.48 -43.31 23.66
C THR A 501 1.85 -43.81 22.36
N ASN A 502 2.60 -44.61 21.60
CA ASN A 502 2.15 -45.21 20.33
C ASN A 502 1.80 -44.19 19.23
N LEU A 503 2.33 -42.96 19.31
CA LEU A 503 2.06 -41.91 18.32
C LEU A 503 2.58 -42.28 16.92
N TYR A 504 3.77 -42.90 16.86
CA TYR A 504 4.33 -43.41 15.61
C TYR A 504 3.43 -44.44 14.95
N GLU A 505 2.98 -45.44 15.71
CA GLU A 505 2.08 -46.50 15.22
C GLU A 505 0.75 -45.90 14.75
N PHE A 506 0.21 -44.94 15.51
CA PHE A 506 -1.02 -44.24 15.14
C PHE A 506 -0.91 -43.50 13.80
N VAL A 507 0.15 -42.70 13.61
CA VAL A 507 0.37 -41.97 12.36
C VAL A 507 0.62 -42.92 11.19
N ASN A 508 1.35 -44.02 11.43
CA ASN A 508 1.57 -45.04 10.41
C ASN A 508 0.26 -45.73 10.00
N ASN A 509 -0.61 -46.07 10.94
CA ASN A 509 -1.94 -46.62 10.65
C ASN A 509 -2.80 -45.64 9.84
N LEU A 510 -2.77 -44.35 10.19
CA LEU A 510 -3.47 -43.30 9.44
C LEU A 510 -2.98 -43.21 7.99
N LEU A 511 -1.65 -43.24 7.78
CA LEU A 511 -1.06 -43.22 6.43
C LEU A 511 -1.42 -44.51 5.67
N ASP A 512 -1.36 -45.66 6.30
CA ASP A 512 -1.71 -46.95 5.69
C ASP A 512 -3.17 -47.00 5.25
N ASP A 513 -4.08 -46.56 6.11
CA ASP A 513 -5.49 -46.46 5.79
C ASP A 513 -5.72 -45.51 4.59
N ALA A 514 -5.11 -44.33 4.59
CA ALA A 514 -5.21 -43.38 3.49
C ALA A 514 -4.63 -43.93 2.16
N ILE A 515 -3.50 -44.64 2.21
CA ILE A 515 -2.89 -45.28 1.04
C ILE A 515 -3.83 -46.37 0.49
N ASN A 516 -4.32 -47.25 1.36
CA ASN A 516 -5.22 -48.34 0.98
C ASN A 516 -6.52 -47.81 0.36
N TYR A 517 -7.10 -46.79 0.97
CA TYR A 517 -8.27 -46.12 0.43
C TYR A 517 -8.01 -45.55 -0.97
N SER A 518 -6.91 -44.81 -1.13
CA SER A 518 -6.54 -44.19 -2.39
C SER A 518 -6.28 -45.23 -3.50
N ASN A 519 -5.63 -46.34 -3.16
CA ASN A 519 -5.43 -47.46 -4.07
C ASN A 519 -6.77 -48.12 -4.48
N SER A 520 -7.73 -48.21 -3.56
CA SER A 520 -9.06 -48.76 -3.88
C SER A 520 -9.83 -47.91 -4.90
N LYS A 521 -9.62 -46.59 -4.90
CA LYS A 521 -10.20 -45.66 -5.89
C LYS A 521 -9.52 -45.73 -7.26
N ASN A 522 -8.31 -46.27 -7.35
CA ASN A 522 -7.63 -46.50 -8.62
C ASN A 522 -8.11 -47.78 -9.33
N ALA A 523 -8.60 -48.76 -8.56
CA ALA A 523 -9.04 -50.05 -9.06
C ALA A 523 -10.50 -50.07 -9.57
N GLN A 524 -11.25 -48.99 -9.32
CA GLN A 524 -12.60 -48.74 -9.84
C GLN A 524 -12.51 -47.91 -11.12
#